data_AF-A0A4R2HT79-F1
#
_entry.id   AF-A0A4R2HT79-F1
#
_cell.length_a   1.000
_cell.length_b   1.000
_cell.length_c   1.000
_cell.angle_alpha   90.00
_cell.angle_beta   90.00
_cell.angle_gamma   90.00
#
_symmetry.space_group_name_H-M   'P 1'
#
loop_
_entity.id
_entity.type
_entity.pdbx_description
1 polymer ?
#
loop_
_entity_poly.entity_id
_entity_poly.type
_entity_poly.pdbx_seq_one_letter_code
_entity_poly.pdbx_strand_id
1 'polypeptide(L)' 'MVVFPRVNAAHARHPAWAGHLDTLRTAGVVLVEWELLEPRSEDGPRRLPWDRILESADKLL' A
#
# COMPACT_ATOMS: atom_id res chain seq x y z
N MET A 1 1.14 -13.67 -2.43
CA MET A 1 0.15 -12.66 -2.88
C MET A 1 0.75 -11.27 -2.71
N VAL A 2 0.50 -10.34 -3.63
CA VAL A 2 0.93 -8.93 -3.53
C VAL A 2 -0.28 -8.04 -3.25
N VAL A 3 -0.16 -7.12 -2.31
CA VAL A 3 -1.20 -6.12 -1.99
C VAL A 3 -0.61 -4.73 -2.00
N PHE A 4 -1.29 -3.81 -2.67
CA PHE A 4 -0.96 -2.38 -2.72
C PHE A 4 -2.15 -1.57 -2.19
N PRO A 5 -2.11 -1.09 -0.93
CA PRO A 5 -3.21 -0.30 -0.36
C PRO A 5 -3.21 1.12 -0.93
N ARG A 6 -4.20 1.46 -1.75
CA ARG A 6 -4.41 2.83 -2.24
C ARG A 6 -5.19 3.64 -1.21
N VAL A 7 -4.49 4.14 -0.21
CA VAL A 7 -5.08 4.91 0.90
C VAL A 7 -4.33 6.24 1.12
N ASN A 8 -4.96 7.18 1.84
CA ASN A 8 -4.35 8.45 2.24
C ASN A 8 -3.96 8.41 3.72
N ALA A 9 -3.31 9.48 4.21
CA ALA A 9 -2.86 9.59 5.60
C ALA A 9 -4.02 9.51 6.62
N ALA A 10 -5.22 10.00 6.27
CA ALA A 10 -6.38 9.92 7.15
C ALA A 10 -6.83 8.47 7.39
N HIS A 11 -6.84 7.62 6.35
CA HIS A 11 -7.15 6.20 6.50
C HIS A 11 -6.09 5.46 7.35
N ALA A 12 -4.81 5.78 7.17
CA ALA A 12 -3.73 5.15 7.92
C ALA A 12 -3.70 5.54 9.40
N ARG A 13 -4.34 6.66 9.78
CA ARG A 13 -4.56 7.05 11.18
C ARG A 13 -5.66 6.25 11.88
N HIS A 14 -6.42 5.42 11.16
CA HIS A 14 -7.43 4.57 11.79
C HIS A 14 -6.78 3.59 12.79
N PRO A 15 -7.32 3.41 14.02
CA PRO A 15 -6.68 2.57 15.05
C PRO A 15 -6.39 1.13 14.60
N ALA A 16 -7.24 0.57 13.75
CA ALA A 16 -7.06 -0.78 13.21
C ALA A 16 -6.00 -0.89 12.10
N TRP A 17 -5.48 0.20 11.56
CA TRP A 17 -4.57 0.20 10.40
C TRP A 17 -3.34 -0.69 10.62
N ALA A 18 -2.65 -0.50 11.74
CA ALA A 18 -1.48 -1.29 12.09
C ALA A 18 -1.79 -2.80 12.16
N GLY A 19 -2.93 -3.16 12.79
CA GLY A 19 -3.37 -4.55 12.90
C GLY A 19 -3.72 -5.20 11.55
N HIS A 20 -4.31 -4.46 10.62
CA HIS A 20 -4.55 -4.96 9.26
C HIS A 20 -3.23 -5.26 8.53
N LEU A 21 -2.25 -4.36 8.60
CA LEU A 21 -0.95 -4.58 7.97
C LEU A 21 -0.21 -5.76 8.59
N ASP A 22 -0.25 -5.88 9.92
CA ASP A 22 0.40 -6.97 10.65
C ASP A 22 -0.21 -8.34 10.30
N THR A 23 -1.53 -8.41 10.19
CA THR A 23 -2.24 -9.63 9.75
C THR A 23 -1.80 -10.04 8.35
N LEU A 24 -1.72 -9.09 7.42
CA LEU A 24 -1.28 -9.36 6.04
C LEU A 24 0.17 -9.83 6.00
N ARG A 25 1.07 -9.17 6.73
CA ARG A 25 2.48 -9.57 6.81
C ARG A 25 2.64 -10.98 7.38
N THR A 26 1.93 -11.29 8.46
CA THR A 26 1.94 -12.62 9.10
C THR A 26 1.43 -13.71 8.15
N ALA A 27 0.47 -13.39 7.28
CA ALA A 27 -0.01 -14.30 6.24
C ALA A 27 0.94 -14.45 5.03
N GLY A 28 2.13 -13.84 5.05
CA GLY A 28 3.11 -13.91 3.96
C GLY A 28 2.75 -13.03 2.75
N VAL A 29 1.90 -12.01 2.94
CA VAL A 29 1.57 -11.07 1.87
C VAL A 29 2.70 -10.07 1.67
N VAL A 30 3.09 -9.86 0.40
CA VAL A 30 4.01 -8.80 0.02
C VAL A 30 3.23 -7.49 -0.05
N LEU A 31 3.47 -6.61 0.91
CA LEU A 31 2.88 -5.26 0.95
C LEU A 31 3.75 -4.28 0.19
N VAL A 32 3.19 -3.63 -0.83
CA VAL A 32 3.86 -2.53 -1.53
C VAL A 32 3.55 -1.23 -0.81
N GLU A 33 4.54 -0.69 -0.11
CA GLU A 33 4.42 0.57 0.63
C GLU A 33 4.61 1.78 -0.30
N TRP A 34 3.85 2.84 -0.02
CA TRP A 34 3.92 4.11 -0.73
C TRP A 34 3.65 5.27 0.23
N GLU A 35 4.23 6.43 -0.04
CA GLU A 35 4.03 7.64 0.73
C GLU A 35 2.54 7.99 0.83
N LEU A 36 2.10 8.21 2.06
CA LEU A 36 0.74 8.58 2.39
C LEU A 36 0.60 10.10 2.32
N LEU A 37 -0.27 10.55 1.43
CA LEU A 37 -0.57 11.96 1.26
C LEU A 37 -1.76 12.37 2.13
N GLU A 38 -1.82 13.62 2.54
CA GLU A 38 -3.00 14.16 3.21
C GLU A 38 -4.20 14.21 2.24
N PRO A 39 -5.44 14.13 2.74
CA PRO A 39 -6.61 14.27 1.88
C PRO A 39 -6.54 15.55 1.06
N ARG A 40 -6.76 15.43 -0.25
CA ARG A 40 -6.79 16.55 -1.21
C ARG A 40 -5.46 17.30 -1.38
N SER A 41 -4.32 16.70 -1.01
CA SER A 41 -3.00 17.29 -1.26
C SER A 41 -2.36 16.87 -2.61
N GLU A 42 -3.08 16.14 -3.45
CA GLU A 42 -2.61 15.78 -4.79
C GLU A 42 -2.96 16.89 -5.79
N ASP A 43 -1.95 17.47 -6.44
CA ASP A 43 -2.10 18.46 -7.51
C ASP A 43 -2.39 17.81 -8.89
N GLY A 44 -3.19 16.74 -8.88
CA GLY A 44 -3.56 15.96 -10.07
C GLY A 44 -3.30 14.46 -9.94
N PRO A 45 -3.44 13.68 -11.03
CA PRO A 45 -3.30 12.23 -10.99
C PRO A 45 -1.90 11.80 -10.53
N ARG A 46 -1.81 11.14 -9.38
CA ARG A 46 -0.56 10.56 -8.89
C ARG A 46 -0.22 9.28 -9.64
N ARG A 47 1.00 9.20 -10.17
CA ARG A 47 1.50 8.01 -10.87
C ARG A 47 1.65 6.84 -9.89
N LEU A 48 0.92 5.75 -10.13
CA LEU A 48 1.00 4.52 -9.33
C LEU A 48 2.39 3.84 -9.48
N PRO A 49 2.89 3.17 -8.43
CA PRO A 49 4.19 2.48 -8.45
C PRO A 49 4.10 1.12 -9.18
N TRP A 50 3.60 1.12 -10.42
CA TRP A 50 3.35 -0.09 -11.20
C TRP A 50 4.58 -0.97 -11.34
N ASP A 51 5.74 -0.37 -11.59
CA ASP A 51 7.00 -1.11 -11.74
C ASP A 51 7.31 -1.95 -10.49
N ARG A 52 7.09 -1.39 -9.29
CA ARG A 52 7.29 -2.12 -8.02
C ARG A 52 6.24 -3.21 -7.79
N ILE A 53 4.99 -2.96 -8.19
CA ILE A 53 3.90 -3.94 -8.05
C ILE A 53 4.19 -5.15 -8.96
N LEU A 54 4.54 -4.90 -10.22
CA LEU A 54 4.86 -5.95 -11.19
C LEU A 54 6.11 -6.72 -10.78
N GLU A 55 7.19 -6.04 -10.39
CA GLU A 55 8.40 -6.70 -9.88
C GLU A 55 8.10 -7.59 -8.67
N SER A 56 7.23 -7.14 -7.76
CA SER A 56 6.83 -7.93 -6.59
C SER A 56 6.00 -9.15 -6.98
N ALA A 57 5.18 -9.05 -8.02
CA ALA A 57 4.37 -10.14 -8.52
C ALA A 57 5.23 -11.18 -9.25
N ASP A 58 6.18 -10.74 -10.09
CA ASP A 58 7.07 -11.62 -10.84
C ASP A 58 7.96 -12.46 -9.91
N LYS A 59 8.39 -11.92 -8.76
CA LYS A 59 9.17 -12.66 -7.75
C LYS A 59 8.40 -13.79 -7.05
N LEU A 60 7.08 -13.85 -7.22
CA LEU A 60 6.23 -14.87 -6.60
C LEU A 60 5.82 -16.00 -7.57
N LEU A 61 6.20 -15.88 -8.85
CA LEU A 61 6.01 -16.90 -9.89
C LEU A 61 7.23 -17.83 -9.96
#